data_AF-A0A6B3B5M7-F1
#
_entry.id   AF-A0A6B3B5M7-F1
#
_cell.length_a   1.000
_cell.length_b   1.000
_cell.length_c   1.000
_cell.angle_alpha   90.00
_cell.angle_beta   90.00
_cell.angle_gamma   90.00
#
_symmetry.space_group_name_H-M   'P 1'
#
loop_
_entity.id
_entity.type
_entity.pdbx_description
1 polymer ?
#
loop_
_entity_poly.entity_id
_entity_poly.type
_entity_poly.pdbx_seq_one_letter_code
_entity_poly.pdbx_strand_id
1 'polypeptide(L)'
;MTKRIAVVGAYGSGKTTLSTALSHLTGLPRTHGSPMREPIGGEGRSVHNWTDGQLMQLTVNRFAERLLGEAAHPDGFVSDGSVVHEWVYAKLRLVAGSYPGTRTPLEDRHRSAVTAALEAAVDDIGLLMRRHAGTAYQAFVHVPVEFGLTPDNRPVNENFRHLSDALLLPALQATGVPVHTVHGDVAERLAQAVKHLGLQDATVMTVDEAVERAAAPTR
;
A
#
# COMPACT_ATOMS: atom_id res chain seq x y z
N MET A 1 13.26 -2.24 21.02
CA MET A 1 11.80 -2.03 20.95
C MET A 1 11.31 -2.56 19.61
N THR A 2 10.33 -3.45 19.61
CA THR A 2 9.74 -4.02 18.40
C THR A 2 9.01 -2.93 17.62
N LYS A 3 9.42 -2.61 16.40
CA LYS A 3 8.78 -1.57 15.56
C LYS A 3 8.18 -2.21 14.31
N ARG A 4 6.86 -2.09 14.14
CA ARG A 4 6.11 -2.63 13.00
C ARG A 4 5.46 -1.47 12.26
N ILE A 5 6.12 -1.03 11.19
CA ILE A 5 5.79 0.21 10.47
C ILE A 5 5.33 -0.17 9.07
N ALA A 6 4.30 0.50 8.55
CA ALA A 6 3.88 0.35 7.15
C ALA A 6 4.03 1.67 6.39
N VAL A 7 4.72 1.65 5.26
CA VAL A 7 4.84 2.78 4.33
C VAL A 7 3.73 2.67 3.29
N VAL A 8 2.85 3.66 3.21
CA VAL A 8 1.54 3.56 2.55
C VAL A 8 1.32 4.71 1.56
N GLY A 9 0.39 4.55 0.61
CA GLY A 9 0.12 5.53 -0.45
C GLY A 9 -0.18 4.88 -1.80
N ALA A 10 -0.67 5.66 -2.77
CA ALA A 10 -1.05 5.15 -4.08
C ALA A 10 0.10 4.54 -4.91
N TYR A 11 -0.21 3.79 -5.96
CA TYR A 11 0.78 3.27 -6.92
C TYR A 11 1.68 4.40 -7.43
N GLY A 12 2.99 4.15 -7.54
CA GLY A 12 3.95 5.15 -8.02
C GLY A 12 4.18 6.36 -7.10
N SER A 13 3.73 6.37 -5.84
CA SER A 13 4.02 7.50 -4.92
C SER A 13 5.44 7.51 -4.34
N GLY A 14 6.19 6.42 -4.50
CA GLY A 14 7.56 6.26 -3.97
C GLY A 14 7.67 5.40 -2.70
N LYS A 15 6.59 4.71 -2.30
CA LYS A 15 6.58 3.79 -1.13
C LYS A 15 7.74 2.78 -1.13
N THR A 16 7.98 2.13 -2.26
CA THR A 16 8.99 1.07 -2.35
C THR A 16 10.37 1.63 -2.05
N THR A 17 10.76 2.72 -2.69
CA THR A 17 12.02 3.41 -2.42
C THR A 17 12.11 3.85 -0.96
N LEU A 18 11.07 4.48 -0.41
CA LEU A 18 11.08 4.96 0.98
C LEU A 18 11.13 3.81 2.00
N SER A 19 10.39 2.72 1.78
CA SER A 19 10.40 1.55 2.67
C SER A 19 11.74 0.81 2.64
N THR A 20 12.38 0.72 1.48
CA THR A 20 13.74 0.17 1.33
C THR A 20 14.75 1.05 2.06
N ALA A 21 14.72 2.37 1.85
CA ALA A 21 15.62 3.30 2.54
C ALA A 21 15.41 3.27 4.06
N LEU A 22 14.15 3.23 4.54
CA LEU A 22 13.85 3.12 5.97
C LEU A 22 14.33 1.80 6.58
N SER A 23 14.20 0.69 5.86
CA SER A 23 14.74 -0.61 6.27
C SER A 23 16.26 -0.57 6.40
N HIS A 24 16.97 -0.02 5.40
CA HIS A 24 18.42 0.15 5.48
C HIS A 24 18.82 1.05 6.64
N LEU A 25 18.15 2.19 6.80
CA LEU A 25 18.47 3.18 7.82
C LEU A 25 18.30 2.65 9.24
N THR A 26 17.29 1.81 9.49
CA THR A 26 16.95 1.31 10.84
C THR A 26 17.48 -0.09 11.11
N GLY A 27 17.96 -0.80 10.09
CA GLY A 27 18.30 -2.22 10.17
C GLY A 27 17.10 -3.16 10.33
N LEU A 28 15.86 -2.64 10.34
CA LEU A 28 14.66 -3.47 10.40
C LEU A 28 14.48 -4.24 9.09
N PRO A 29 14.08 -5.53 9.14
CA PRO A 29 13.79 -6.28 7.93
C PRO A 29 12.64 -5.63 7.16
N ARG A 30 12.75 -5.61 5.83
CA ARG A 30 11.66 -5.17 4.95
C ARG A 30 10.78 -6.36 4.59
N THR A 31 9.48 -6.18 4.75
CA THR A 31 8.46 -7.12 4.26
C THR A 31 7.58 -6.44 3.20
N HIS A 32 7.00 -7.22 2.31
CA HIS A 32 6.08 -6.72 1.29
C HIS A 32 5.15 -7.84 0.84
N GLY A 33 3.97 -7.47 0.35
CA GLY A 33 3.17 -8.42 -0.43
C GLY A 33 3.93 -8.80 -1.70
N SER A 34 3.66 -9.96 -2.28
CA SER A 34 4.17 -10.27 -3.61
C SER A 34 3.82 -9.11 -4.59
N PRO A 35 4.57 -8.89 -5.68
CA PRO A 35 4.11 -8.03 -6.77
C PRO A 35 2.67 -8.41 -7.14
N MET A 36 1.85 -7.49 -7.69
CA MET A 36 0.50 -7.86 -8.11
C MET A 36 0.59 -9.02 -9.13
N ARG A 37 0.35 -10.25 -8.67
CA ARG A 37 0.40 -11.45 -9.50
C ARG A 37 -0.97 -11.69 -10.10
N GLU A 38 -0.97 -12.47 -11.17
CA GLU A 38 -2.19 -12.95 -11.78
C GLU A 38 -2.96 -13.81 -10.76
N PRO A 39 -4.29 -13.65 -10.65
CA PRO A 39 -5.11 -14.55 -9.85
C PRO A 39 -4.95 -15.98 -10.38
N ILE A 40 -5.16 -16.97 -9.52
CA ILE A 40 -5.10 -18.38 -9.95
C ILE A 40 -6.17 -18.63 -11.02
N GLY A 41 -5.79 -19.21 -12.15
CA GLY A 41 -6.65 -19.34 -13.34
C GLY A 41 -6.80 -18.06 -14.15
N GLY A 42 -5.99 -17.04 -13.85
CA GLY A 42 -5.86 -15.77 -14.55
C GLY A 42 -4.54 -15.57 -15.25
N GLU A 43 -3.70 -16.61 -15.28
CA GLU A 43 -2.33 -16.52 -15.74
C GLU A 43 -2.24 -16.17 -17.24
N GLY A 44 -1.26 -15.32 -17.61
CA GLY A 44 -1.07 -14.77 -18.94
C GLY A 44 -2.12 -13.76 -19.41
N ARG A 45 -3.14 -13.43 -18.58
CA ARG A 45 -4.21 -12.50 -18.96
C ARG A 45 -3.97 -11.12 -18.39
N SER A 46 -4.27 -10.10 -19.21
CA SER A 46 -4.30 -8.71 -18.75
C SER A 46 -5.17 -8.55 -17.49
N VAL A 47 -4.71 -7.72 -16.56
CA VAL A 47 -5.44 -7.30 -15.34
C VAL A 47 -6.84 -6.73 -15.61
N HIS A 48 -7.10 -6.33 -16.86
CA HIS A 48 -8.40 -5.84 -17.31
C HIS A 48 -9.39 -6.97 -17.62
N ASN A 49 -8.90 -8.20 -17.83
CA ASN A 49 -9.69 -9.36 -18.27
C ASN A 49 -9.97 -10.36 -17.15
N TRP A 50 -9.61 -10.03 -15.91
CA TRP A 50 -9.98 -10.85 -14.75
C TRP A 50 -11.44 -10.63 -14.40
N THR A 51 -12.10 -11.72 -13.98
CA THR A 51 -13.47 -11.63 -13.46
C THR A 51 -13.48 -10.98 -12.08
N ASP A 52 -14.63 -10.48 -11.64
CA ASP A 52 -14.77 -9.93 -10.29
C ASP A 52 -14.46 -10.98 -9.20
N GLY A 53 -14.83 -12.25 -9.43
CA GLY A 53 -14.48 -13.34 -8.53
C GLY A 53 -12.96 -13.58 -8.44
N GLN A 54 -12.24 -13.42 -9.54
CA GLN A 54 -10.78 -13.51 -9.57
C GLN A 54 -10.11 -12.32 -8.87
N LEU A 55 -10.71 -11.13 -8.98
CA LEU A 55 -10.27 -9.96 -8.21
C LEU A 55 -10.48 -10.19 -6.70
N MET A 56 -11.62 -10.72 -6.28
CA MET A 56 -11.87 -11.07 -4.87
C MET A 56 -10.90 -12.14 -4.37
N GLN A 57 -10.67 -13.20 -5.15
CA GLN A 57 -9.72 -14.25 -4.83
C GLN A 57 -8.29 -13.70 -4.67
N LEU A 58 -7.86 -12.84 -5.59
CA LEU A 58 -6.57 -12.16 -5.49
C LEU A 58 -6.45 -11.36 -4.20
N THR A 59 -7.52 -10.64 -3.83
CA THR A 59 -7.58 -9.83 -2.61
C THR A 59 -7.34 -10.67 -1.35
N VAL A 60 -8.00 -11.83 -1.27
CA VAL A 60 -7.84 -12.76 -0.13
C VAL A 60 -6.45 -13.42 -0.15
N ASN A 61 -5.95 -13.84 -1.31
CA ASN A 61 -4.63 -14.44 -1.42
C ASN A 61 -3.53 -13.46 -0.98
N ARG A 62 -3.58 -12.22 -1.44
CA ARG A 62 -2.61 -11.18 -1.09
C ARG A 62 -2.68 -10.77 0.37
N PHE A 63 -3.88 -10.81 0.97
CA PHE A 63 -4.02 -10.67 2.40
C PHE A 63 -3.22 -11.74 3.14
N ALA A 64 -3.45 -13.02 2.80
CA ALA A 64 -2.78 -14.15 3.44
C ALA A 64 -1.25 -14.10 3.29
N GLU A 65 -0.76 -13.78 2.08
CA GLU A 65 0.69 -13.62 1.83
C GLU A 65 1.30 -12.53 2.73
N ARG A 66 0.63 -11.39 2.87
CA ARG A 66 1.10 -10.32 3.76
C ARG A 66 1.08 -10.73 5.22
N LEU A 67 0.04 -11.43 5.69
CA LEU A 67 -0.01 -11.95 7.05
C LEU A 67 1.19 -12.86 7.35
N LEU A 68 1.51 -13.78 6.44
CA LEU A 68 2.66 -14.68 6.58
C LEU A 68 3.99 -13.93 6.54
N GLY A 69 4.14 -12.97 5.61
CA GLY A 69 5.35 -12.15 5.50
C GLY A 69 5.59 -11.26 6.70
N GLU A 70 4.53 -10.75 7.35
CA GLU A 70 4.63 -9.97 8.59
C GLU A 70 4.91 -10.88 9.80
N ALA A 71 4.28 -12.06 9.86
CA ALA A 71 4.49 -13.03 10.92
C ALA A 71 5.93 -13.60 10.96
N ALA A 72 6.62 -13.61 9.82
CA ALA A 72 8.03 -14.03 9.72
C ALA A 72 9.01 -13.07 10.41
N HIS A 73 8.56 -11.87 10.83
CA HIS A 73 9.39 -10.85 11.46
C HIS A 73 8.79 -10.39 12.81
N PRO A 74 8.73 -11.27 13.82
CA PRO A 74 8.11 -10.95 15.12
C PRO A 74 8.83 -9.83 15.87
N ASP A 75 10.12 -9.63 15.62
CA ASP A 75 10.98 -8.63 16.28
C ASP A 75 10.86 -7.21 15.68
N GLY A 76 10.07 -7.04 14.62
CA GLY A 76 9.82 -5.77 13.96
C GLY A 76 10.13 -5.81 12.47
N PHE A 77 9.51 -4.90 11.71
CA PHE A 77 9.65 -4.81 10.26
C PHE A 77 9.25 -3.42 9.72
N VAL A 78 9.69 -3.15 8.50
CA VAL A 78 9.15 -2.11 7.62
C VAL A 78 8.36 -2.78 6.50
N SER A 79 7.07 -2.52 6.41
CA SER A 79 6.19 -3.06 5.36
C SER A 79 6.08 -2.07 4.19
N ASP A 80 6.30 -2.55 2.96
CA ASP A 80 5.94 -1.83 1.74
C ASP A 80 4.45 -2.03 1.42
N GLY A 81 3.67 -0.98 1.65
CA GLY A 81 2.22 -1.04 1.71
C GLY A 81 1.70 -1.62 3.02
N SER A 82 0.42 -1.91 3.04
CA SER A 82 -0.29 -2.51 4.18
C SER A 82 -1.37 -3.44 3.67
N VAL A 83 -1.88 -4.32 4.54
CA VAL A 83 -3.02 -5.19 4.21
C VAL A 83 -4.26 -4.41 3.73
N VAL A 84 -4.42 -3.15 4.14
CA VAL A 84 -5.54 -2.29 3.72
C VAL A 84 -5.47 -1.93 2.23
N HIS A 85 -4.28 -1.95 1.61
CA HIS A 85 -4.15 -1.70 0.17
C HIS A 85 -4.89 -2.74 -0.67
N GLU A 86 -4.97 -3.98 -0.18
CA GLU A 86 -5.59 -5.06 -0.92
C GLU A 86 -7.11 -4.82 -1.03
N TRP A 87 -7.74 -4.35 0.04
CA TRP A 87 -9.14 -3.89 0.02
C TRP A 87 -9.35 -2.65 -0.86
N VAL A 88 -8.48 -1.63 -0.74
CA VAL A 88 -8.57 -0.40 -1.54
C VAL A 88 -8.54 -0.72 -3.03
N TYR A 89 -7.61 -1.59 -3.45
CA TYR A 89 -7.48 -1.99 -4.85
C TYR A 89 -8.72 -2.73 -5.35
N ALA A 90 -9.23 -3.70 -4.59
CA ALA A 90 -10.41 -4.48 -4.94
C ALA A 90 -11.66 -3.60 -5.08
N LYS A 91 -11.94 -2.78 -4.05
CA LYS A 91 -13.09 -1.88 -4.03
C LYS A 91 -13.05 -0.92 -5.21
N LEU A 92 -11.90 -0.29 -5.44
CA LEU A 92 -11.76 0.66 -6.54
C LEU A 92 -11.88 -0.03 -7.90
N ARG A 93 -11.29 -1.21 -8.09
CA ARG A 93 -11.41 -1.96 -9.35
C ARG A 93 -12.84 -2.38 -9.67
N LEU A 94 -13.63 -2.77 -8.67
CA LEU A 94 -15.04 -3.16 -8.83
C LEU A 94 -15.91 -1.96 -9.23
N VAL A 95 -15.72 -0.82 -8.57
CA VAL A 95 -16.59 0.36 -8.75
C VAL A 95 -16.16 1.24 -9.91
N ALA A 96 -14.85 1.39 -10.12
CA ALA A 96 -14.28 2.40 -11.01
C ALA A 96 -13.55 1.82 -12.23
N GLY A 97 -13.30 0.52 -12.27
CA GLY A 97 -12.46 -0.11 -13.30
C GLY A 97 -10.97 0.21 -13.12
N SER A 98 -10.11 -0.24 -14.05
CA SER A 98 -8.66 0.03 -14.02
C SER A 98 -8.30 1.46 -14.44
N TYR A 99 -9.06 2.02 -15.39
CA TYR A 99 -8.82 3.33 -15.97
C TYR A 99 -10.07 4.20 -15.83
N PRO A 100 -10.40 4.67 -14.62
CA PRO A 100 -11.56 5.53 -14.42
C PRO A 100 -11.41 6.80 -15.25
N GLY A 101 -12.35 7.05 -16.15
CA GLY A 101 -12.33 8.18 -17.09
C GLY A 101 -12.74 9.53 -16.49
N THR A 102 -13.35 9.55 -15.30
CA THR A 102 -13.85 10.78 -14.65
C THR A 102 -13.31 10.92 -13.24
N ARG A 103 -13.01 12.15 -12.79
CA ARG A 103 -12.63 12.45 -11.39
C ARG A 103 -13.82 12.44 -10.42
N THR A 104 -14.94 11.83 -10.81
CA THR A 104 -16.10 11.64 -9.94
C THR A 104 -15.66 10.89 -8.68
N PRO A 105 -16.00 11.40 -7.48
CA PRO A 105 -15.78 10.71 -6.21
C PRO A 105 -16.26 9.26 -6.27
N LEU A 106 -15.67 8.38 -5.47
CA LEU A 106 -15.96 6.95 -5.56
C LEU A 106 -17.42 6.66 -5.16
N GLU A 107 -17.91 7.33 -4.14
CA GLU A 107 -19.26 7.28 -3.58
C GLU A 107 -20.35 7.65 -4.59
N ASP A 108 -20.06 8.56 -5.52
CA ASP A 108 -21.05 9.10 -6.47
C ASP A 108 -21.21 8.25 -7.74
N ARG A 109 -20.40 7.20 -7.90
CA ARG A 109 -20.45 6.34 -9.08
C ARG A 109 -21.67 5.42 -9.07
N HIS A 110 -22.19 5.12 -10.26
CA HIS A 110 -23.27 4.14 -10.36
C HIS A 110 -22.78 2.74 -9.97
N ARG A 111 -23.57 2.02 -9.15
CA ARG A 111 -23.42 0.59 -8.90
C ARG A 111 -24.57 -0.17 -9.54
N SER A 112 -24.24 -1.17 -10.35
CA SER A 112 -25.22 -2.21 -10.70
C SER A 112 -25.55 -3.05 -9.45
N ALA A 113 -26.65 -3.81 -9.47
CA ALA A 113 -27.00 -4.70 -8.36
C ALA A 113 -25.88 -5.72 -8.04
N VAL A 114 -25.22 -6.24 -9.09
CA VAL A 114 -24.08 -7.16 -8.95
C VAL A 114 -22.88 -6.45 -8.34
N THR A 115 -22.52 -5.26 -8.85
CA THR A 115 -21.41 -4.46 -8.31
C THR A 115 -21.64 -4.09 -6.85
N ALA A 116 -22.87 -3.69 -6.48
CA ALA A 116 -23.21 -3.34 -5.10
C ALA A 116 -23.06 -4.55 -4.16
N ALA A 117 -23.53 -5.73 -4.57
CA ALA A 117 -23.40 -6.95 -3.78
C ALA A 117 -21.93 -7.36 -3.58
N LEU A 118 -21.11 -7.24 -4.63
CA LEU A 118 -19.68 -7.55 -4.55
C LEU A 118 -18.89 -6.50 -3.77
N GLU A 119 -19.22 -5.21 -3.91
CA GLU A 119 -18.63 -4.12 -3.12
C GLU A 119 -18.89 -4.35 -1.63
N ALA A 120 -20.12 -4.74 -1.26
CA ALA A 120 -20.45 -5.08 0.13
C ALA A 120 -19.61 -6.26 0.66
N ALA A 121 -19.48 -7.34 -0.13
CA ALA A 121 -18.65 -8.48 0.26
C ALA A 121 -17.16 -8.11 0.41
N VAL A 122 -16.64 -7.26 -0.47
CA VAL A 122 -15.26 -6.74 -0.36
C VAL A 122 -15.10 -5.82 0.85
N ASP A 123 -16.10 -5.00 1.18
CA ASP A 123 -16.08 -4.15 2.37
C ASP A 123 -16.03 -4.96 3.67
N ASP A 124 -16.75 -6.09 3.74
CA ASP A 124 -16.69 -7.02 4.86
C ASP A 124 -15.32 -7.70 4.98
N ILE A 125 -14.70 -8.11 3.87
CA ILE A 125 -13.30 -8.57 3.87
C ILE A 125 -12.37 -7.45 4.34
N GLY A 126 -12.63 -6.20 3.93
CA GLY A 126 -11.90 -5.02 4.37
C GLY A 126 -11.94 -4.80 5.89
N LEU A 127 -13.00 -5.22 6.58
CA LEU A 127 -13.06 -5.18 8.05
C LEU A 127 -11.99 -6.06 8.69
N LEU A 128 -11.73 -7.26 8.13
CA LEU A 128 -10.66 -8.14 8.61
C LEU A 128 -9.29 -7.49 8.45
N MET A 129 -9.04 -6.86 7.30
CA MET A 129 -7.78 -6.18 7.00
C MET A 129 -7.57 -4.97 7.91
N ARG A 130 -8.60 -4.15 8.14
CA ARG A 130 -8.54 -3.01 9.06
C ARG A 130 -8.30 -3.46 10.50
N ARG A 131 -8.95 -4.54 10.94
CA ARG A 131 -8.73 -5.14 12.26
C ARG A 131 -7.28 -5.60 12.42
N HIS A 132 -6.75 -6.35 11.45
CA HIS A 132 -5.35 -6.78 11.48
C HIS A 132 -4.42 -5.57 11.55
N ALA A 133 -4.64 -4.58 10.67
CA ALA A 133 -3.85 -3.36 10.60
C ALA A 133 -3.79 -2.61 11.94
N GLY A 134 -4.93 -2.50 12.65
CA GLY A 134 -5.01 -1.88 13.97
C GLY A 134 -4.27 -2.62 15.09
N THR A 135 -3.97 -3.91 14.91
CA THR A 135 -3.28 -4.74 15.91
C THR A 135 -1.82 -5.05 15.56
N ALA A 136 -1.50 -5.08 14.27
CA ALA A 136 -0.19 -5.47 13.76
C ALA A 136 0.73 -4.27 13.63
N TYR A 137 0.25 -3.14 13.08
CA TYR A 137 1.09 -1.96 12.88
C TYR A 137 1.06 -1.05 14.11
N GLN A 138 2.17 -0.35 14.32
CA GLN A 138 2.29 0.67 15.36
C GLN A 138 2.26 2.09 14.80
N ALA A 139 2.56 2.25 13.51
CA ALA A 139 2.48 3.51 12.80
C ALA A 139 2.41 3.28 11.29
N PHE A 140 1.76 4.21 10.60
CA PHE A 140 1.78 4.35 9.16
C PHE A 140 2.61 5.57 8.75
N VAL A 141 3.41 5.42 7.70
CA VAL A 141 4.09 6.53 7.01
C VAL A 141 3.43 6.70 5.65
N HIS A 142 2.60 7.72 5.50
CA HIS A 142 1.84 8.00 4.31
C HIS A 142 2.63 8.87 3.32
N VAL A 143 2.69 8.41 2.06
CA VAL A 143 3.39 9.07 0.96
C VAL A 143 2.36 9.51 -0.09
N PRO A 144 2.00 10.80 -0.14
CA PRO A 144 0.93 11.30 -1.00
C PRO A 144 1.33 11.31 -2.48
N VAL A 145 0.32 11.47 -3.34
CA VAL A 145 0.50 11.65 -4.79
C VAL A 145 0.96 13.07 -5.11
N GLU A 146 2.28 13.29 -5.08
CA GLU A 146 2.89 14.60 -5.36
C GLU A 146 3.49 14.72 -6.77
N PHE A 147 3.78 13.59 -7.38
CA PHE A 147 4.39 13.51 -8.72
C PHE A 147 3.51 12.71 -9.67
N GLY A 148 3.46 13.15 -10.93
CA GLY A 148 2.79 12.41 -12.00
C GLY A 148 3.46 11.06 -12.27
N LEU A 149 2.67 10.07 -12.67
CA LEU A 149 3.18 8.80 -13.18
C LEU A 149 4.00 9.04 -14.45
N THR A 150 5.06 8.26 -14.59
CA THR A 150 5.83 8.16 -15.82
C THR A 150 5.05 7.37 -16.87
N PRO A 151 5.13 7.69 -18.18
CA PRO A 151 4.31 7.12 -19.26
C PRO A 151 4.31 5.59 -19.41
N ASP A 152 5.34 4.90 -18.94
CA ASP A 152 5.60 3.53 -19.38
C ASP A 152 4.74 2.47 -18.65
N ASN A 153 4.08 1.62 -19.45
CA ASN A 153 3.30 0.42 -19.06
C ASN A 153 2.54 0.48 -17.71
N ARG A 154 1.75 1.54 -17.48
CA ARG A 154 1.08 1.76 -16.19
C ARG A 154 -0.12 0.83 -16.01
N PRO A 155 -0.24 0.06 -14.91
CA PRO A 155 -1.43 -0.77 -14.63
C PRO A 155 -2.67 0.05 -14.25
N VAL A 156 -2.50 1.35 -13.95
CA VAL A 156 -3.53 2.28 -13.48
C VAL A 156 -3.27 3.69 -14.02
N ASN A 157 -4.28 4.54 -14.09
CA ASN A 157 -4.14 5.96 -14.46
C ASN A 157 -4.03 6.89 -13.24
N GLU A 158 -3.79 8.20 -13.46
CA GLU A 158 -3.69 9.20 -12.38
C GLU A 158 -4.94 9.27 -11.52
N ASN A 159 -6.10 9.18 -12.16
CA ASN A 159 -7.36 9.27 -11.47
C ASN A 159 -7.57 8.09 -10.51
N PHE A 160 -7.17 6.88 -10.92
CA PHE A 160 -7.14 5.72 -10.04
C PHE A 160 -6.22 5.95 -8.83
N ARG A 161 -5.05 6.59 -9.01
CA ARG A 161 -4.14 6.90 -7.89
C ARG A 161 -4.79 7.83 -6.87
N HIS A 162 -5.39 8.92 -7.33
CA HIS A 162 -6.06 9.86 -6.43
C HIS A 162 -7.24 9.23 -5.70
N LEU A 163 -8.06 8.43 -6.38
CA LEU A 163 -9.16 7.69 -5.74
C LEU A 163 -8.65 6.65 -4.74
N SER A 164 -7.53 5.98 -5.05
CA SER A 164 -6.91 5.03 -4.13
C SER A 164 -6.46 5.73 -2.85
N ASP A 165 -5.80 6.88 -2.98
CA ASP A 165 -5.29 7.66 -1.84
C ASP A 165 -6.43 8.21 -0.97
N ALA A 166 -7.46 8.76 -1.63
CA ALA A 166 -8.67 9.28 -0.98
C ALA A 166 -9.46 8.20 -0.23
N LEU A 167 -9.42 6.94 -0.70
CA LEU A 167 -10.02 5.80 -0.01
C LEU A 167 -9.12 5.23 1.10
N LEU A 168 -7.81 5.17 0.84
CA LEU A 168 -6.83 4.56 1.73
C LEU A 168 -6.66 5.36 3.02
N LEU A 169 -6.44 6.67 2.91
CA LEU A 169 -6.05 7.49 4.07
C LEU A 169 -7.11 7.48 5.18
N PRO A 170 -8.41 7.71 4.91
CA PRO A 170 -9.45 7.60 5.94
C PRO A 170 -9.56 6.19 6.53
N ALA A 171 -9.39 5.15 5.71
CA ALA A 171 -9.46 3.77 6.18
C ALA A 171 -8.30 3.40 7.13
N LEU A 172 -7.11 3.97 6.92
CA LEU A 172 -5.98 3.83 7.84
C LEU A 172 -6.22 4.61 9.13
N GLN A 173 -6.69 5.85 9.04
CA GLN A 173 -7.01 6.67 10.22
C GLN A 173 -8.07 6.01 11.11
N ALA A 174 -9.06 5.35 10.51
CA ALA A 174 -10.10 4.63 11.22
C ALA A 174 -9.59 3.42 12.04
N THR A 175 -8.35 2.96 11.81
CA THR A 175 -7.74 1.90 12.63
C THR A 175 -7.30 2.38 14.02
N GLY A 176 -7.20 3.69 14.23
CA GLY A 176 -6.65 4.30 15.45
C GLY A 176 -5.12 4.27 15.54
N VAL A 177 -4.43 3.65 14.59
CA VAL A 177 -2.96 3.67 14.49
C VAL A 177 -2.50 5.03 13.94
N PRO A 178 -1.46 5.66 14.51
CA PRO A 178 -0.94 6.93 14.02
C PRO A 178 -0.57 6.89 12.53
N VAL A 179 -1.01 7.91 11.78
CA VAL A 179 -0.65 8.10 10.37
C VAL A 179 0.17 9.38 10.25
N HIS A 180 1.42 9.26 9.80
CA HIS A 180 2.33 10.37 9.58
C HIS A 180 2.51 10.58 8.08
N THR A 181 2.02 11.71 7.55
CA THR A 181 2.23 12.05 6.14
C THR A 181 3.58 12.71 5.97
N VAL A 182 4.36 12.27 4.97
CA VAL A 182 5.68 12.79 4.65
C VAL A 182 5.73 13.32 3.23
N HIS A 183 6.45 14.42 3.03
CA HIS A 183 6.47 15.19 1.78
C HIS A 183 7.88 15.37 1.23
N GLY A 184 7.99 15.72 -0.06
CA GLY A 184 9.26 16.10 -0.68
C GLY A 184 9.98 14.95 -1.36
N ASP A 185 11.30 15.02 -1.45
CA ASP A 185 12.12 13.95 -2.02
C ASP A 185 12.32 12.77 -1.04
N VAL A 186 13.07 11.75 -1.45
CA VAL A 186 13.26 10.54 -0.64
C VAL A 186 14.00 10.85 0.67
N ALA A 187 15.00 11.72 0.64
CA ALA A 187 15.80 12.07 1.83
C ALA A 187 14.97 12.89 2.82
N GLU A 188 14.22 13.88 2.31
CA GLU A 188 13.28 14.68 3.11
C GLU A 188 12.21 13.82 3.76
N ARG A 189 11.60 12.89 2.99
CA ARG A 189 10.58 11.96 3.49
C ARG A 189 11.15 11.00 4.54
N LEU A 190 12.37 10.51 4.33
CA LEU A 190 13.03 9.60 5.27
C LEU A 190 13.35 10.30 6.60
N ALA A 191 13.88 11.53 6.55
CA ALA A 191 14.14 12.34 7.73
C ALA A 191 12.85 12.65 8.52
N GLN A 192 11.76 13.01 7.81
CA GLN A 192 10.45 13.21 8.42
C GLN A 192 9.94 11.92 9.08
N ALA A 193 10.03 10.77 8.40
CA ALA A 193 9.57 9.49 8.93
C ALA A 193 10.32 9.13 10.23
N VAL A 194 11.65 9.22 10.25
CA VAL A 194 12.46 8.95 11.45
C VAL A 194 12.06 9.85 12.62
N LYS A 195 11.88 11.15 12.36
CA LYS A 195 11.45 12.12 13.36
C LYS A 195 10.07 11.78 13.92
N HIS A 196 9.09 11.50 13.08
CA HIS A 196 7.72 11.19 13.50
C HIS A 196 7.63 9.87 14.27
N LEU A 197 8.44 8.88 13.90
CA LEU A 197 8.45 7.55 14.51
C LEU A 197 9.31 7.45 15.78
N GLY A 198 10.06 8.51 16.11
CA GLY A 198 10.99 8.53 17.24
C GLY A 198 12.13 7.53 17.09
N LEU A 199 12.74 7.45 15.89
CA LEU A 199 13.76 6.46 15.54
C LEU A 199 15.18 7.03 15.43
N GLN A 200 15.41 8.28 15.87
CA GLN A 200 16.69 8.98 15.73
C GLN A 200 17.86 8.17 16.32
N ASP A 201 17.65 7.55 17.49
CA ASP A 201 18.69 6.77 18.18
C ASP A 201 18.78 5.31 17.67
N ALA A 202 17.89 4.91 16.76
CA ALA A 202 17.83 3.57 16.19
C ALA A 202 18.40 3.49 14.75
N THR A 203 18.92 4.60 14.22
CA THR A 203 19.51 4.62 12.89
C THR A 203 20.90 3.98 12.91
N VAL A 204 21.19 3.09 11.95
CA VAL A 204 22.48 2.38 11.82
C VAL A 204 23.40 2.99 10.75
N MET A 205 22.93 4.01 10.04
CA MET A 205 23.66 4.76 9.01
C MET A 205 23.06 6.16 8.86
N THR A 206 23.60 6.99 7.98
CA THR A 206 23.04 8.31 7.65
C THR A 206 21.87 8.19 6.66
N VAL A 207 21.06 9.25 6.57
CA VAL A 207 19.95 9.34 5.59
C VAL A 207 20.48 9.20 4.17
N ASP A 208 21.56 9.91 3.82
CA ASP A 208 22.13 9.90 2.48
C ASP A 208 22.62 8.50 2.07
N GLU A 209 23.35 7.81 2.95
CA GLU A 209 23.80 6.44 2.71
C GLU A 209 22.63 5.46 2.50
N ALA A 210 21.54 5.63 3.27
CA ALA A 210 20.35 4.79 3.14
C ALA A 210 19.62 5.03 1.81
N VAL A 211 19.55 6.28 1.35
CA VAL A 211 18.94 6.66 0.08
C VAL A 211 19.77 6.14 -1.10
N GLU A 212 21.09 6.28 -1.06
CA GLU A 212 21.99 5.75 -2.09
C GLU A 212 21.84 4.23 -2.24
N ARG A 213 21.78 3.49 -1.13
CA ARG A 213 21.57 2.03 -1.14
C ARG A 213 20.22 1.65 -1.71
N ALA A 214 19.17 2.41 -1.41
CA ALA A 214 17.83 2.15 -1.93
C ALA A 214 17.69 2.44 -3.43
N ALA A 215 18.53 3.32 -3.98
CA ALA A 215 18.59 3.62 -5.41
C ALA A 215 19.45 2.62 -6.21
N ALA A 216 20.34 1.88 -5.55
CA ALA A 216 21.17 0.89 -6.20
C ALA A 216 20.31 -0.28 -6.74
N PRO A 217 20.60 -0.82 -7.94
CA PRO A 217 19.94 -2.02 -8.42
C PRO A 217 20.18 -3.16 -7.44
N THR A 218 19.11 -3.79 -6.94
CA THR A 218 19.20 -5.07 -6.24
C THR A 218 19.91 -6.06 -7.15
N ARG A 219 21.13 -6.48 -6.75
CA ARG A 219 21.90 -7.53 -7.43
C ARG A 219 21.24 -8.90 -7.25
#